data_AF-A0A183D9P4-F1
#
_entry.id   AF-A0A183D9P4-F1
#
_cell.length_a   1.000
_cell.length_b   1.000
_cell.length_c   1.000
_cell.angle_alpha   90.00
_cell.angle_beta   90.00
_cell.angle_gamma   90.00
#
_symmetry.space_group_name_H-M   'P 1'
#
loop_
_entity.id
_entity.type
_entity.pdbx_description
1 polymer ?
#
loop_
_entity_poly.entity_id
_entity_poly.type
_entity_poly.pdbx_seq_one_letter_code
_entity_poly.pdbx_strand_id
1 'polypeptide(L)'
;MKRCHLGFAILLCFVALMQLPAHSYALDQQAVDAFKNYLEELYNKYFKDKTKIVKTIYKMFNWKLQKAAGSEAAKTYVSKVLKLQLNLCAPIDTYKISDGMANKVPKHVLDEAARIWKSINADEFSFRNE
;
A
#
# COMPACT_ATOMS: atom_id res chain seq x y z
N MET A 1 15.86 -10.24 7.11
CA MET A 1 15.11 -9.13 6.50
C MET A 1 15.65 -8.88 5.08
N LYS A 2 14.99 -9.37 4.01
CA LYS A 2 15.46 -9.23 2.60
C LYS A 2 14.33 -9.26 1.53
N ARG A 3 13.17 -8.63 1.74
CA ARG A 3 12.02 -8.80 0.81
C ARG A 3 11.23 -7.53 0.44
N CYS A 4 11.92 -6.40 0.24
CA CYS A 4 11.36 -5.24 -0.47
C CYS A 4 12.00 -4.96 -1.84
N HIS A 5 13.02 -5.73 -2.25
CA HIS A 5 13.77 -5.43 -3.48
C HIS A 5 13.11 -5.93 -4.77
N LEU A 6 12.21 -6.92 -4.71
CA LEU A 6 11.68 -7.54 -5.94
C LEU A 6 10.67 -6.65 -6.67
N GLY A 7 9.76 -5.98 -5.94
CA GLY A 7 8.76 -5.09 -6.54
C GLY A 7 9.38 -3.80 -7.09
N PHE A 8 10.40 -3.27 -6.43
CA PHE A 8 11.14 -2.09 -6.89
C PHE A 8 12.03 -2.41 -8.09
N ALA A 9 12.63 -3.61 -8.13
CA ALA A 9 13.41 -4.09 -9.27
C ALA A 9 12.55 -4.28 -10.54
N ILE A 10 11.32 -4.79 -10.42
CA ILE A 10 10.40 -4.93 -11.56
C ILE A 10 10.03 -3.54 -12.11
N LEU A 11 9.75 -2.57 -11.23
CA LEU A 11 9.43 -1.20 -11.64
C LEU A 11 10.62 -0.50 -12.32
N LEU A 12 11.84 -0.67 -11.78
CA LEU A 12 13.07 -0.14 -12.36
C LEU A 12 13.39 -0.78 -13.71
N CYS A 13 13.18 -2.09 -13.86
CA CYS A 13 13.32 -2.78 -15.14
C CYS A 13 12.32 -2.23 -16.17
N PHE A 14 11.08 -1.94 -15.78
CA PHE A 14 10.06 -1.37 -16.67
C PHE A 14 10.45 0.02 -17.19
N VAL A 15 10.95 0.89 -16.31
CA VAL A 15 11.42 2.24 -16.69
C VAL A 15 12.68 2.17 -17.56
N ALA A 16 13.62 1.27 -17.25
CA ALA A 16 14.84 1.09 -18.03
C ALA A 16 14.57 0.51 -19.43
N LEU A 17 13.63 -0.43 -19.57
CA LEU A 17 13.21 -0.99 -20.86
C LEU A 17 12.52 0.03 -21.76
N MET A 18 11.77 0.97 -21.19
CA MET A 18 11.11 2.06 -21.94
C MET A 18 12.08 3.17 -22.38
N GLN A 19 13.30 3.20 -21.83
CA GLN A 19 14.32 4.22 -22.14
C GLN A 19 15.43 3.70 -23.08
N LEU A 20 15.42 2.42 -23.44
CA LEU A 20 16.41 1.90 -24.39
C LEU A 20 16.16 2.52 -25.78
N PRO A 21 17.16 3.21 -26.36
CA PRO A 21 17.03 3.76 -27.71
C PRO A 21 16.80 2.60 -28.68
N ALA A 22 15.82 2.79 -29.58
CA ALA A 22 15.44 1.86 -30.62
C ALA A 22 16.54 1.72 -31.70
N HIS A 23 17.74 1.32 -31.30
CA HIS A 23 18.87 1.15 -32.19
C HIS A 23 19.29 -0.33 -32.17
N SER A 24 19.10 -0.94 -33.34
CA SER A 24 19.76 -2.16 -33.82
C SER A 24 19.39 -3.50 -33.18
N TYR A 25 18.10 -3.74 -32.94
CA TYR A 25 17.58 -5.09 -33.09
C TYR A 25 16.29 -5.01 -33.92
N ALA A 26 16.24 -5.72 -35.04
CA ALA A 26 14.97 -6.14 -35.62
C ALA A 26 14.36 -7.16 -34.64
N LEU A 27 13.94 -6.65 -33.48
CA LEU A 27 13.17 -7.39 -32.51
C LEU A 27 11.86 -7.71 -33.21
N ASP A 28 11.61 -9.00 -33.36
CA ASP A 28 10.31 -9.50 -33.77
C ASP A 28 9.26 -8.79 -32.91
N GLN A 29 8.47 -7.92 -33.55
CA GLN A 29 7.46 -7.10 -32.88
C GLN A 29 6.51 -8.01 -32.08
N GLN A 30 6.29 -9.23 -32.57
CA GLN A 30 5.52 -10.27 -31.88
C GLN A 30 6.15 -10.70 -30.55
N ALA A 31 7.48 -10.81 -30.47
CA ALA A 31 8.19 -11.13 -29.24
C ALA A 31 8.16 -9.98 -28.22
N VAL A 32 8.24 -8.73 -28.69
CA VAL A 32 8.10 -7.53 -27.84
C VAL A 32 6.70 -7.43 -27.25
N ASP A 33 5.68 -7.62 -28.08
CA ASP A 33 4.28 -7.54 -27.64
C ASP A 33 3.90 -8.72 -26.73
N ALA A 34 4.42 -9.93 -26.99
CA ALA A 34 4.28 -11.07 -26.09
C ALA A 34 4.92 -10.81 -24.71
N PHE A 35 6.09 -10.19 -24.66
CA PHE A 35 6.76 -9.84 -23.40
C PHE A 35 6.01 -8.75 -22.63
N LYS A 36 5.47 -7.73 -23.32
CA LYS A 36 4.60 -6.70 -22.70
C LYS A 36 3.36 -7.32 -22.07
N ASN A 37 2.65 -8.19 -22.80
CA ASN A 37 1.47 -8.88 -22.30
C ASN A 37 1.79 -9.73 -21.06
N TYR A 38 2.91 -10.45 -21.08
CA TYR A 38 3.37 -11.24 -19.93
C TYR A 38 3.67 -10.37 -18.70
N LEU A 39 4.33 -9.22 -18.88
CA LEU A 39 4.59 -8.27 -17.80
C LEU A 39 3.28 -7.67 -17.25
N GLU A 40 2.33 -7.35 -18.11
CA GLU A 40 1.02 -6.84 -17.72
C GLU A 40 0.23 -7.89 -16.92
N GLU A 41 0.23 -9.16 -17.34
CA GLU A 41 -0.38 -10.26 -16.60
C GLU A 41 0.26 -10.46 -15.22
N LEU A 42 1.60 -10.45 -15.14
CA LEU A 42 2.33 -10.53 -13.88
C LEU A 42 1.97 -9.37 -12.95
N TYR A 43 1.94 -8.15 -13.50
CA TYR A 43 1.57 -6.95 -12.75
C TYR A 43 0.13 -7.04 -12.25
N ASN A 44 -0.82 -7.42 -13.11
CA ASN A 44 -2.23 -7.57 -12.77
C ASN A 44 -2.44 -8.64 -11.69
N LYS A 45 -1.75 -9.78 -11.78
CA LYS A 45 -1.79 -10.84 -10.77
C LYS A 45 -1.25 -10.34 -9.43
N TYR A 46 -0.06 -9.74 -9.44
CA TYR A 46 0.55 -9.17 -8.23
C TYR A 46 -0.33 -8.10 -7.60
N PHE A 47 -0.87 -7.17 -8.40
CA PHE A 47 -1.74 -6.10 -7.94
C PHE A 47 -3.04 -6.65 -7.34
N LYS A 48 -3.65 -7.67 -7.96
CA LYS A 48 -4.84 -8.34 -7.45
C LYS A 48 -4.60 -9.00 -6.09
N ASP A 49 -3.50 -9.74 -5.95
CA ASP A 49 -3.15 -10.43 -4.71
C ASP A 49 -2.83 -9.44 -3.59
N LYS A 50 -2.07 -8.38 -3.88
CA LYS A 50 -1.77 -7.31 -2.92
C LYS A 50 -3.02 -6.53 -2.53
N THR A 51 -3.88 -6.20 -3.49
CA THR A 51 -5.16 -5.52 -3.22
C THR A 51 -6.05 -6.36 -2.31
N LYS A 52 -6.09 -7.68 -2.49
CA LYS A 52 -6.83 -8.60 -1.61
C LYS A 52 -6.31 -8.53 -0.18
N ILE A 53 -4.99 -8.61 0.01
CA ILE A 53 -4.35 -8.51 1.33
C ILE A 53 -4.67 -7.17 1.99
N VAL A 54 -4.45 -6.05 1.30
CA VAL A 54 -4.71 -4.71 1.83
C VAL A 54 -6.19 -4.52 2.18
N LYS A 55 -7.12 -5.02 1.36
CA LYS A 55 -8.56 -4.98 1.66
C LYS A 55 -8.92 -5.77 2.92
N THR A 56 -8.35 -6.95 3.10
CA THR A 56 -8.59 -7.77 4.30
C THR A 56 -8.10 -7.07 5.55
N ILE A 57 -6.87 -6.55 5.49
CA ILE A 57 -6.28 -5.75 6.57
C ILE A 57 -7.17 -4.55 6.88
N TYR A 58 -7.54 -3.75 5.88
CA TYR A 58 -8.41 -2.59 6.05
C TYR A 58 -9.72 -2.93 6.77
N LYS A 59 -10.42 -3.99 6.32
CA LYS A 59 -11.70 -4.41 6.93
C LYS A 59 -11.54 -4.71 8.42
N MET A 60 -10.49 -5.42 8.79
CA MET A 60 -10.20 -5.79 10.16
C MET A 60 -9.84 -4.57 11.02
N PHE A 61 -8.96 -3.68 10.54
CA PHE A 61 -8.64 -2.45 11.26
C PHE A 61 -9.85 -1.54 11.41
N ASN A 62 -10.70 -1.45 10.39
CA ASN A 62 -11.95 -0.69 10.45
C ASN A 62 -12.94 -1.28 11.48
N TRP A 63 -13.03 -2.61 11.57
CA TRP A 63 -13.83 -3.28 12.61
C TRP A 63 -13.30 -3.01 14.01
N LYS A 64 -11.97 -3.09 14.22
CA LYS A 64 -11.34 -2.73 15.50
C LYS A 64 -11.59 -1.25 15.85
N LEU A 65 -11.51 -0.37 14.86
CA LEU A 65 -11.78 1.06 15.02
C LEU A 65 -13.22 1.33 15.48
N GLN A 66 -14.22 0.62 14.94
CA GLN A 66 -15.61 0.77 15.38
C GLN A 66 -15.78 0.46 16.87
N LYS A 67 -15.05 -0.53 17.39
CA LYS A 67 -15.04 -0.96 18.79
C LYS A 67 -14.11 -0.15 19.69
N ALA A 68 -13.20 0.65 19.12
CA ALA A 68 -12.24 1.41 19.90
C ALA A 68 -12.94 2.51 20.71
N ALA A 69 -12.50 2.70 21.95
CA ALA A 69 -12.88 3.84 22.77
C ALA A 69 -12.15 5.10 22.30
N GLY A 70 -12.82 6.25 22.40
CA GLY A 70 -12.26 7.57 22.10
C GLY A 70 -13.25 8.47 21.38
N SER A 71 -12.85 9.73 21.17
CA SER A 71 -13.68 10.73 20.50
C SER A 71 -13.98 10.38 19.04
N GLU A 72 -15.16 10.76 18.57
CA GLU A 72 -15.57 10.59 17.17
C GLU A 72 -14.63 11.33 16.19
N ALA A 73 -14.06 12.47 16.62
CA ALA A 73 -13.07 13.20 15.84
C ALA A 73 -11.80 12.38 15.62
N ALA A 74 -11.27 11.72 16.67
CA ALA A 74 -10.09 10.88 16.59
C ALA A 74 -10.36 9.62 15.76
N LYS A 75 -11.52 8.97 15.94
CA LYS A 75 -11.94 7.81 15.15
C LYS A 75 -12.09 8.17 13.67
N THR A 76 -12.68 9.32 13.36
CA THR A 76 -12.81 9.83 11.98
C THR A 76 -11.45 10.06 11.34
N TYR A 77 -10.50 10.62 12.08
CA TYR A 77 -9.15 10.82 11.59
C TYR A 77 -8.47 9.49 11.25
N VAL A 78 -8.49 8.51 12.16
CA VAL A 78 -7.95 7.17 11.92
C VAL A 78 -8.63 6.49 10.72
N SER A 79 -9.95 6.62 10.57
CA SER A 79 -10.69 6.08 9.44
C SER A 79 -10.22 6.66 8.10
N LYS A 80 -9.99 7.97 8.03
CA LYS A 80 -9.46 8.64 6.82
C LYS A 80 -8.08 8.10 6.44
N VAL A 81 -7.24 7.83 7.43
CA VAL A 81 -5.89 7.28 7.23
C VAL A 81 -5.95 5.86 6.69
N LEU A 82 -6.79 5.00 7.29
CA LEU A 82 -7.02 3.63 6.79
C LEU A 82 -7.56 3.64 5.35
N LYS A 83 -8.46 4.56 5.01
CA LYS A 83 -8.98 4.71 3.64
C LYS A 83 -7.90 5.15 2.65
N LEU A 84 -7.03 6.07 3.05
CA LEU A 84 -5.92 6.50 2.22
C LEU A 84 -4.97 5.33 1.93
N GLN A 85 -4.63 4.54 2.95
CA GLN A 85 -3.79 3.35 2.81
C GLN A 85 -4.42 2.31 1.87
N LEU A 86 -5.73 2.09 1.99
CA LEU A 86 -6.48 1.23 1.08
C LEU A 86 -6.39 1.72 -0.37
N ASN A 87 -6.62 3.01 -0.60
CA ASN A 87 -6.61 3.60 -1.94
C ASN A 87 -5.21 3.53 -2.60
N LEU A 88 -4.16 3.66 -1.80
CA LEU A 88 -2.78 3.57 -2.29
C LEU A 88 -2.24 2.14 -2.34
N CYS A 89 -3.03 1.14 -1.96
CA CYS A 89 -2.57 -0.24 -1.73
C CYS A 89 -1.30 -0.31 -0.87
N ALA A 90 -1.15 0.64 0.07
CA ALA A 90 0.03 0.77 0.91
C ALA A 90 -0.09 -0.13 2.14
N PRO A 91 1.01 -0.76 2.59
CA PRO A 91 1.04 -1.42 3.89
C PRO A 91 0.72 -0.44 5.01
N ILE A 92 0.05 -0.92 6.06
CA ILE A 92 -0.44 -0.12 7.19
C ILE A 92 0.67 0.68 7.90
N ASP A 93 1.90 0.19 7.88
CA ASP A 93 3.03 0.82 8.55
C ASP A 93 3.76 1.87 7.68
N THR A 94 3.38 1.98 6.40
CA THR A 94 4.11 2.79 5.40
C THR A 94 3.73 4.26 5.46
N TYR A 95 2.51 4.57 5.92
CA TYR A 95 2.04 5.94 6.01
C TYR A 95 2.06 6.43 7.45
N LYS A 96 3.15 7.10 7.81
CA LYS A 96 3.14 8.11 8.87
C LYS A 96 2.46 9.33 8.27
N ILE A 97 1.35 9.75 8.87
CA ILE A 97 0.57 10.87 8.37
C ILE A 97 1.48 12.09 8.37
N SER A 98 1.79 12.60 7.19
CA SER A 98 2.66 13.76 7.02
C SER A 98 2.05 14.99 7.68
N ASP A 99 2.91 15.87 8.17
CA ASP A 99 2.60 17.12 8.88
C ASP A 99 1.53 18.00 8.21
N GLY A 100 1.34 17.88 6.88
CA GLY A 100 0.34 18.62 6.11
C GLY A 100 -1.13 18.39 6.50
N MET A 101 -1.48 17.20 7.01
CA MET A 101 -2.81 16.98 7.64
C MET A 101 -2.78 17.23 9.16
N ALA A 102 -1.65 16.94 9.82
CA ALA A 102 -1.51 17.10 11.26
C ALA A 102 -1.71 18.57 11.69
N ASN A 103 -1.18 19.53 10.92
CA ASN A 103 -1.26 20.96 11.27
C ASN A 103 -2.69 21.55 11.24
N LYS A 104 -3.66 20.84 10.65
CA LYS A 104 -5.08 21.27 10.58
C LYS A 104 -5.96 20.57 11.60
N VAL A 105 -5.41 19.60 12.34
CA VAL A 105 -6.14 18.81 13.32
C VAL A 105 -5.68 19.23 14.71
N PRO A 106 -6.59 19.53 15.65
CA PRO A 106 -6.20 19.88 17.00
C PRO A 106 -5.32 18.81 17.63
N LYS A 107 -4.26 19.22 18.33
CA LYS A 107 -3.26 18.30 18.91
C LYS A 107 -3.87 17.19 19.77
N HIS A 108 -4.90 17.51 20.57
CA HIS A 108 -5.59 16.53 21.40
C HIS A 108 -6.27 15.41 20.58
N VAL A 109 -6.80 15.73 19.39
CA VAL A 109 -7.39 14.74 18.47
C VAL A 109 -6.30 13.84 17.89
N LEU A 110 -5.14 14.40 17.57
CA LEU A 110 -3.99 13.63 17.06
C LEU A 110 -3.44 12.68 18.13
N ASP A 111 -3.28 13.15 19.35
CA ASP A 111 -2.77 12.35 20.47
C ASP A 111 -3.74 11.19 20.77
N GLU A 112 -5.05 11.45 20.74
CA GLU A 112 -6.07 10.42 20.90
C GLU A 112 -6.11 9.46 19.71
N ALA A 113 -6.02 9.95 18.48
CA ALA A 113 -5.93 9.12 17.29
C ALA A 113 -4.70 8.21 17.33
N ALA A 114 -3.56 8.69 17.84
CA ALA A 114 -2.36 7.88 18.01
C ALA A 114 -2.55 6.77 19.06
N ARG A 115 -3.30 7.04 20.15
CA ARG A 115 -3.67 6.00 21.13
C ARG A 115 -4.60 4.96 20.52
N ILE A 116 -5.62 5.39 19.77
CA ILE A 116 -6.53 4.49 19.04
C ILE A 116 -5.74 3.66 18.03
N TRP A 117 -4.82 4.27 17.29
CA TRP A 117 -3.98 3.57 16.32
C TRP A 117 -3.15 2.46 16.99
N LYS A 118 -2.52 2.76 18.13
CA LYS A 118 -1.76 1.77 18.89
C LYS A 118 -2.65 0.62 19.38
N SER A 119 -3.88 0.90 19.82
CA SER A 119 -4.77 -0.15 20.33
C SER A 119 -5.26 -1.09 19.22
N ILE A 120 -5.54 -0.56 18.02
CA ILE A 120 -5.99 -1.39 16.89
C ILE A 120 -4.84 -2.15 16.21
N ASN A 121 -3.61 -1.63 16.33
CA ASN A 121 -2.37 -2.20 15.77
C ASN A 121 -1.55 -3.03 16.78
N ALA A 122 -2.08 -3.31 17.98
CA ALA A 122 -1.34 -3.98 19.04
C ALA A 122 -1.01 -5.45 18.75
N ASP A 123 -1.78 -6.10 17.87
CA ASP A 123 -1.53 -7.49 17.46
C ASP A 123 -0.55 -7.49 16.28
N GLU A 124 0.67 -8.03 16.47
CA GLU A 124 1.62 -8.23 15.37
C GLU A 124 1.02 -9.19 14.32
N PHE A 125 0.84 -8.70 13.10
CA PHE A 125 0.38 -9.51 11.98
C PHE A 125 1.52 -10.30 11.37
N SER A 126 1.66 -11.58 11.71
CA SER A 126 2.44 -12.50 10.91
C SER A 126 1.60 -12.97 9.72
N PHE A 127 1.83 -12.40 8.53
CA PHE A 127 1.44 -13.08 7.31
C PHE A 127 2.32 -14.32 7.17
N ARG A 128 1.83 -15.48 7.63
CA ARG A 128 2.37 -16.76 7.16
C ARG A 128 2.04 -16.80 5.68
N ASN A 129 3.07 -16.66 4.86
CA ASN A 129 2.98 -16.94 3.43
C ASN A 129 2.73 -18.45 3.33
N GLU A 130 1.48 -18.85 3.12
CA GLU A 130 1.17 -20.13 2.49
C GLU A 130 1.53 -20.06 1.00
#